data_AF-A0A1E3BE11-F1
#
_entry.id   AF-A0A1E3BE11-F1
#
_cell.length_a   1.000
_cell.length_b   1.000
_cell.length_c   1.000
_cell.angle_alpha   90.00
_cell.angle_beta   90.00
_cell.angle_gamma   90.00
#
_symmetry.space_group_name_H-M   'P 1'
#
loop_
_entity.id
_entity.type
_entity.pdbx_description
1 polymer ?
#
loop_
_entity_poly.entity_id
_entity_poly.type
_entity_poly.pdbx_seq_one_letter_code
_entity_poly.pdbx_strand_id
1 'polypeptide(L)'
;MEFPGPKHPRNLSRSSRPRSSTRGPLAGPDDPLAAETLETDTSELKTASLGELTGTSFYELDPLAPDDLPEALAKDASFLLRYDIYHSLSQVDIPPALRSEFVGLIPDEPLTITLSTVERLLAEGHFLLAAYLCGSILTSSLVSPTDIKLVFGLFYTRLACLELSGHAILAAQESKALEDLTSAFYYVDLNHDTASDNTPDQNHPKHLRHIVPWPLRVLAVRLQSIGFGDSRRGIGGLYELGLEAWREIMRPELSRDEKIIWKERLADLGIRSVNALVEMGDYDSAKRSLHNLRTSGKANDENKLRKALLFLVIGDLDGAGEVFGESDENEKALFKPLLSMAEGNYKDAVVEWQALLESQPKRPDEAMIKQNLAVCLLYTGQLNESRTLFESLVSADHSFSSLIFNMSTVYELCSDKSGQMKAGLVETVARQPISGHANLDRSNADFKL
;
A
#
# COMPACT_ATOMS: atom_id res chain seq x y z
N MET A 1 -71.00 -11.72 43.54
CA MET A 1 -70.05 -10.73 44.11
C MET A 1 -68.70 -11.41 44.08
N GLU A 2 -67.68 -11.02 43.32
CA GLU A 2 -67.35 -9.82 42.55
C GLU A 2 -66.56 -10.27 41.29
N PHE A 3 -66.63 -9.48 40.22
CA PHE A 3 -65.83 -9.66 39.01
C PHE A 3 -64.38 -9.20 39.25
N PRO A 4 -63.34 -9.98 38.89
CA PRO A 4 -61.97 -9.48 38.89
C PRO A 4 -61.67 -8.75 37.57
N GLY A 5 -61.19 -7.51 37.70
CA GLY A 5 -60.86 -6.60 36.59
C GLY A 5 -59.74 -7.08 35.65
N PRO A 6 -59.61 -6.46 34.48
CA PRO A 6 -58.78 -6.95 33.39
C PRO A 6 -57.29 -6.74 33.67
N LYS A 7 -56.51 -7.82 33.52
CA LYS A 7 -55.05 -7.84 33.59
C LYS A 7 -54.48 -7.11 32.37
N HIS A 8 -53.62 -6.12 32.59
CA HIS A 8 -52.82 -5.47 31.56
C HIS A 8 -51.95 -6.49 30.81
N PRO A 9 -52.12 -6.68 29.48
CA PRO A 9 -51.19 -7.50 28.70
C PRO A 9 -49.90 -6.72 28.47
N ARG A 10 -48.76 -7.34 28.79
CA ARG A 10 -47.42 -6.85 28.44
C ARG A 10 -47.33 -6.66 26.92
N ASN A 11 -46.88 -5.50 26.49
CA ASN A 11 -46.58 -5.18 25.10
C ASN A 11 -45.55 -6.16 24.54
N LEU A 12 -46.02 -7.13 23.76
CA LEU A 12 -45.21 -7.90 22.82
C LEU A 12 -44.86 -6.97 21.66
N SER A 13 -43.68 -6.35 21.72
CA SER A 13 -43.09 -5.62 20.60
C SER A 13 -42.82 -6.59 19.46
N ARG A 14 -43.75 -6.68 18.49
CA ARG A 14 -43.50 -7.30 17.19
C ARG A 14 -42.43 -6.47 16.48
N SER A 15 -41.23 -7.03 16.30
CA SER A 15 -40.17 -6.44 15.48
C SER A 15 -40.63 -6.46 14.01
N SER A 16 -41.19 -5.35 13.53
CA SER A 16 -41.67 -5.19 12.15
C SER A 16 -40.59 -4.73 11.17
N ARG A 17 -39.31 -4.98 11.47
CA ARG A 17 -38.20 -4.79 10.54
C ARG A 17 -37.30 -6.02 10.60
N PRO A 18 -36.98 -6.67 9.46
CA PRO A 18 -35.92 -7.66 9.45
C PRO A 18 -34.65 -6.97 9.96
N ARG A 19 -33.90 -7.64 10.85
CA ARG A 19 -32.57 -7.17 11.26
C ARG A 19 -31.77 -6.96 9.98
N SER A 20 -31.38 -5.71 9.69
CA SER A 20 -30.46 -5.46 8.59
C SER A 20 -29.21 -6.29 8.86
N SER A 21 -28.77 -7.04 7.84
CA SER A 21 -27.54 -7.82 7.92
C SER A 21 -26.41 -6.93 8.44
N THR A 22 -25.70 -7.36 9.49
CA THR A 22 -24.46 -6.72 9.95
C THR A 22 -23.27 -7.07 9.05
N ARG A 23 -23.50 -7.78 7.95
CA ARG A 23 -22.46 -8.11 6.97
C ARG A 23 -22.29 -6.92 6.06
N GLY A 24 -21.10 -6.32 6.12
CA GLY A 24 -20.69 -5.29 5.17
C GLY A 24 -20.56 -5.84 3.75
N PRO A 25 -20.40 -4.95 2.75
CA PRO A 25 -20.31 -5.30 1.32
C PRO A 25 -19.17 -6.28 0.99
N LEU A 26 -18.15 -6.38 1.85
CA LEU A 26 -17.07 -7.36 1.77
C LEU A 26 -17.48 -8.79 2.18
N ALA A 27 -18.73 -9.00 2.63
CA ALA A 27 -19.23 -10.27 3.18
C ALA A 27 -20.65 -10.64 2.68
N GLY A 28 -21.10 -10.05 1.56
CA GLY A 28 -22.41 -10.28 0.95
C GLY A 28 -22.51 -11.62 0.18
N PRO A 29 -23.72 -12.21 0.05
CA PRO A 29 -23.94 -13.46 -0.69
C PRO A 29 -23.88 -13.28 -2.23
N ASP A 30 -24.22 -12.10 -2.75
CA ASP A 30 -24.02 -11.70 -4.15
C ASP A 30 -22.62 -11.10 -4.31
N ASP A 31 -21.62 -11.99 -4.26
CA ASP A 31 -20.21 -11.64 -4.26
C ASP A 31 -19.71 -11.41 -5.71
N PRO A 32 -19.32 -10.19 -6.10
CA PRO A 32 -18.77 -9.91 -7.44
C PRO A 32 -17.44 -10.62 -7.72
N LEU A 33 -16.78 -11.15 -6.69
CA LEU A 33 -15.56 -11.95 -6.80
C LEU A 33 -15.88 -13.45 -7.02
N ALA A 34 -17.15 -13.86 -6.99
CA ALA A 34 -17.55 -15.21 -7.38
C ALA A 34 -17.26 -15.43 -8.88
N ALA A 35 -16.50 -16.48 -9.19
CA ALA A 35 -15.90 -16.68 -10.50
C ALA A 35 -16.93 -17.08 -11.58
N GLU A 36 -16.89 -16.37 -12.71
CA GLU A 36 -16.82 -17.06 -14.01
C GLU A 36 -15.35 -17.06 -14.42
N THR A 37 -14.85 -18.24 -14.79
CA THR A 37 -13.46 -18.52 -15.15
C THR A 37 -13.05 -17.65 -16.34
N LEU A 38 -12.17 -16.68 -16.11
CA LEU A 38 -11.59 -15.87 -17.17
C LEU A 38 -10.08 -16.02 -17.11
N GLU A 39 -9.54 -16.82 -18.04
CA GLU A 39 -8.12 -16.84 -18.35
C GLU A 39 -7.70 -15.42 -18.78
N THR A 40 -6.70 -14.87 -18.12
CA THR A 40 -6.09 -13.58 -18.47
C THR A 40 -4.59 -13.62 -18.18
N ASP A 41 -3.84 -12.97 -19.06
CA ASP A 41 -2.39 -12.94 -19.13
C ASP A 41 -1.75 -12.27 -17.91
N THR A 42 -0.58 -12.77 -17.57
CA THR A 42 0.28 -12.33 -16.47
C THR A 42 0.75 -10.89 -16.67
N SER A 43 0.29 -9.97 -15.83
CA SER A 43 1.00 -8.71 -15.60
C SER A 43 2.07 -8.95 -14.54
N GLU A 44 3.29 -9.27 -14.99
CA GLU A 44 4.47 -9.20 -14.12
C GLU A 44 4.60 -7.77 -13.58
N LEU A 45 5.02 -7.62 -12.31
CA LEU A 45 5.45 -6.35 -11.74
C LEU A 45 6.63 -5.83 -12.57
N LYS A 46 6.34 -5.00 -13.57
CA LYS A 46 7.37 -4.33 -14.36
C LYS A 46 8.07 -3.33 -13.45
N THR A 47 9.36 -3.54 -13.24
CA THR A 47 10.23 -2.49 -12.72
C THR A 47 10.19 -1.29 -13.67
N ALA A 48 10.24 -0.08 -13.12
CA ALA A 48 10.44 1.12 -13.93
C ALA A 48 11.77 0.95 -14.69
N SER A 49 11.68 0.67 -16.00
CA SER A 49 12.88 0.53 -16.81
C SER A 49 13.51 1.91 -16.99
N LEU A 50 14.82 2.03 -16.79
CA LEU A 50 15.56 3.27 -17.06
C LEU A 50 15.50 3.71 -18.54
N GLY A 51 14.91 2.90 -19.44
CA GLY A 51 14.86 3.15 -20.88
C GLY A 51 13.75 4.09 -21.36
N GLU A 52 12.70 4.33 -20.57
CA GLU A 52 11.50 5.07 -20.99
C GLU A 52 11.14 6.23 -20.04
N LEU A 53 12.14 7.01 -19.62
CA LEU A 53 11.94 8.16 -18.72
C LEU A 53 11.43 9.38 -19.51
N THR A 54 10.12 9.49 -19.68
CA THR A 54 9.48 10.55 -20.50
C THR A 54 8.56 11.48 -19.70
N GLY A 55 8.33 11.18 -18.42
CA GLY A 55 7.36 11.88 -17.58
C GLY A 55 5.90 11.47 -17.81
N THR A 56 5.61 10.52 -18.70
CA THR A 56 4.23 10.07 -18.96
C THR A 56 3.64 9.30 -17.78
N SER A 57 4.47 8.71 -16.92
CA SER A 57 4.00 7.94 -15.77
C SER A 57 3.12 8.75 -14.79
N PHE A 58 3.33 10.07 -14.72
CA PHE A 58 2.52 10.97 -13.88
C PHE A 58 1.09 11.17 -14.40
N TYR A 59 0.84 10.90 -15.69
CA TYR A 59 -0.47 10.98 -16.32
C TYR A 59 -1.22 9.64 -16.31
N GLU A 60 -0.51 8.54 -16.07
CA GLU A 60 -1.00 7.16 -16.19
C GLU A 60 -1.25 6.48 -14.83
N LEU A 61 -1.36 7.26 -13.74
CA LEU A 61 -1.56 6.72 -12.38
C LEU A 61 -2.80 5.84 -12.23
N ASP A 62 -3.86 6.11 -12.97
CA ASP A 62 -5.10 5.36 -12.89
C ASP A 62 -5.68 5.17 -14.30
N PRO A 63 -5.74 3.93 -14.82
CA PRO A 63 -6.25 3.65 -16.16
C PRO A 63 -7.75 3.92 -16.32
N LEU A 64 -8.48 4.11 -15.22
CA LEU A 64 -9.91 4.43 -15.20
C LEU A 64 -10.19 5.90 -14.88
N ALA A 65 -9.16 6.70 -14.58
CA ALA A 65 -9.32 8.13 -14.39
C ALA A 65 -9.81 8.78 -15.70
N PRO A 66 -10.72 9.76 -15.62
CA PRO A 66 -11.19 10.43 -16.82
C PRO A 66 -10.02 11.06 -17.58
N ASP A 67 -9.98 10.83 -18.89
CA ASP A 67 -9.11 11.56 -19.81
C ASP A 67 -9.50 13.04 -19.90
N ASP A 68 -8.70 13.81 -20.65
CA ASP A 68 -8.79 15.26 -20.78
C ASP A 68 -10.24 15.76 -20.68
N LEU A 69 -10.54 16.38 -19.53
CA LEU A 69 -11.88 16.86 -19.25
C LEU A 69 -12.24 17.94 -20.27
N PRO A 70 -13.46 17.92 -20.86
CA PRO A 70 -13.93 19.02 -21.68
C PRO A 70 -13.78 20.35 -20.94
N GLU A 71 -13.51 21.43 -21.67
CA GLU A 71 -13.27 22.76 -21.06
C GLU A 71 -14.42 23.21 -20.15
N ALA A 72 -15.66 22.81 -20.47
CA ALA A 72 -16.85 23.06 -19.64
C ALA A 72 -16.86 22.34 -18.28
N LEU A 73 -16.09 21.25 -18.15
CA LEU A 73 -15.95 20.43 -16.95
C LEU A 73 -14.56 20.59 -16.30
N ALA A 74 -13.74 21.52 -16.80
CA ALA A 74 -12.42 21.80 -16.27
C ALA A 74 -12.51 22.14 -14.77
N LYS A 75 -11.66 21.47 -13.99
CA LYS A 75 -11.54 21.70 -12.55
C LYS A 75 -10.24 22.43 -12.28
N ASP A 76 -10.29 23.38 -11.35
CA ASP A 76 -9.11 24.12 -10.91
C ASP A 76 -8.51 23.45 -9.66
N ALA A 77 -7.29 22.93 -9.80
CA ALA A 77 -6.51 22.36 -8.71
C ALA A 77 -5.49 23.34 -8.11
N SER A 78 -5.65 24.65 -8.34
CA SER A 78 -4.79 25.71 -7.78
C SER A 78 -4.62 25.64 -6.26
N PHE A 79 -5.62 25.09 -5.55
CA PHE A 79 -5.55 24.89 -4.11
C PHE A 79 -4.41 23.96 -3.68
N LEU A 80 -3.99 23.02 -4.53
CA LEU A 80 -2.84 22.14 -4.30
C LEU A 80 -1.50 22.79 -4.67
N LEU A 81 -1.48 23.79 -5.55
CA LEU A 81 -0.25 24.44 -6.02
C LEU A 81 0.33 25.47 -5.03
N ARG A 82 -0.26 25.57 -3.83
CA ARG A 82 0.14 26.58 -2.84
C ARG A 82 1.37 26.12 -2.07
N TYR A 83 2.32 27.03 -1.89
CA TYR A 83 3.58 26.75 -1.21
C TYR A 83 3.41 26.37 0.27
N ASP A 84 2.34 26.84 0.93
CA ASP A 84 2.08 26.60 2.36
C ASP A 84 1.69 25.16 2.69
N ILE A 85 1.37 24.36 1.66
CA ILE A 85 1.07 22.94 1.82
C ILE A 85 2.34 22.12 2.04
N TYR A 86 3.44 22.49 1.37
CA TYR A 86 4.60 21.62 1.24
C TYR A 86 5.67 21.92 2.28
N HIS A 87 5.95 20.93 3.13
CA HIS A 87 6.92 21.06 4.20
C HIS A 87 8.35 20.97 3.65
N SER A 88 9.26 21.76 4.25
CA SER A 88 10.68 21.71 3.94
C SER A 88 11.28 20.38 4.38
N LEU A 89 12.04 19.75 3.49
CA LEU A 89 12.68 18.46 3.74
C LEU A 89 14.16 18.67 4.12
N SER A 90 14.68 17.80 4.97
CA SER A 90 16.07 17.85 5.42
C SER A 90 16.68 16.45 5.42
N GLN A 91 18.00 16.37 5.29
CA GLN A 91 18.75 15.11 5.38
C GLN A 91 19.52 14.97 6.70
N VAL A 92 19.14 15.74 7.72
CA VAL A 92 19.82 15.74 9.02
C VAL A 92 19.79 14.33 9.63
N ASP A 93 18.64 13.67 9.51
CA ASP A 93 18.41 12.33 10.02
C ASP A 93 18.93 11.21 9.10
N ILE A 94 19.54 11.54 7.96
CA ILE A 94 20.19 10.57 7.06
C ILE A 94 21.68 10.50 7.40
N PRO A 95 22.29 9.30 7.52
CA PRO A 95 23.73 9.16 7.72
C PRO A 95 24.55 9.86 6.62
N PRO A 96 25.67 10.53 6.95
CA PRO A 96 26.43 11.32 5.97
C PRO A 96 26.82 10.59 4.69
N ALA A 97 27.17 9.30 4.77
CA ALA A 97 27.56 8.49 3.61
C ALA A 97 26.40 8.18 2.63
N LEU A 98 25.15 8.34 3.07
CA LEU A 98 23.95 8.12 2.26
C LEU A 98 23.32 9.43 1.76
N ARG A 99 23.91 10.59 2.10
CA ARG A 99 23.36 11.89 1.68
C ARG A 99 23.70 12.16 0.22
N SER A 100 22.70 12.60 -0.52
CA SER A 100 22.80 13.05 -1.91
C SER A 100 22.31 14.50 -2.02
N GLU A 101 22.87 15.28 -2.94
CA GLU A 101 22.48 16.69 -3.09
C GLU A 101 21.02 16.84 -3.53
N PHE A 102 20.32 17.84 -2.98
CA PHE A 102 18.97 18.18 -3.44
C PHE A 102 19.02 18.74 -4.86
N VAL A 103 18.33 18.09 -5.78
CA VAL A 103 18.15 18.56 -7.15
C VAL A 103 17.07 19.63 -7.16
N GLY A 104 17.45 20.88 -7.44
CA GLY A 104 16.52 22.00 -7.61
C GLY A 104 16.02 22.15 -9.05
N LEU A 105 15.01 23.00 -9.24
CA LEU A 105 14.57 23.40 -10.58
C LEU A 105 15.62 24.26 -11.27
N ILE A 106 15.95 23.93 -12.51
CA ILE A 106 16.86 24.72 -13.33
C ILE A 106 16.01 25.75 -14.11
N PRO A 107 16.36 27.05 -14.08
CA PRO A 107 15.68 28.05 -14.90
C PRO A 107 15.72 27.68 -16.39
N ASP A 108 14.62 27.90 -17.09
CA ASP A 108 14.45 27.60 -18.54
C ASP A 108 14.52 26.12 -18.95
N GLU A 109 14.56 25.19 -17.98
CA GLU A 109 14.45 23.76 -18.27
C GLU A 109 12.99 23.36 -18.56
N PRO A 110 12.73 22.60 -19.64
CA PRO A 110 11.38 22.13 -19.93
C PRO A 110 10.90 21.12 -18.88
N LEU A 111 9.62 21.22 -18.52
CA LEU A 111 8.96 20.37 -17.53
C LEU A 111 9.21 18.86 -17.78
N THR A 112 9.23 18.42 -19.04
CA THR A 112 9.47 17.01 -19.39
C THR A 112 10.81 16.49 -18.87
N ILE A 113 11.89 17.27 -18.95
CA ILE A 113 13.21 16.86 -18.45
C ILE A 113 13.20 16.78 -16.92
N THR A 114 12.53 17.73 -16.26
CA THR A 114 12.36 17.70 -14.81
C THR A 114 11.55 16.48 -14.36
N LEU A 115 10.47 16.12 -15.08
CA LEU A 115 9.68 14.92 -14.81
C LEU A 115 10.49 13.64 -15.02
N SER A 116 11.27 13.54 -16.11
CA SER A 116 12.21 12.42 -16.33
C SER A 116 13.25 12.30 -15.20
N THR A 117 13.65 13.43 -14.61
CA THR A 117 14.56 13.45 -13.46
C THR A 117 13.89 12.89 -12.21
N VAL A 118 12.61 13.21 -11.96
CA VAL A 118 11.84 12.58 -10.87
C VAL A 118 11.75 11.07 -11.10
N GLU A 119 11.39 10.61 -12.30
CA GLU A 119 11.29 9.18 -12.62
C GLU A 119 12.63 8.46 -12.41
N ARG A 120 13.75 9.09 -12.79
CA ARG A 120 15.09 8.55 -12.52
C ARG A 120 15.35 8.39 -11.03
N LEU A 121 15.04 9.41 -10.22
CA LEU A 121 15.20 9.34 -8.76
C LEU A 121 14.34 8.23 -8.14
N LEU A 122 13.11 8.05 -8.63
CA LEU A 122 12.23 6.95 -8.20
C LEU A 122 12.81 5.58 -8.58
N ALA A 123 13.33 5.44 -9.80
CA ALA A 123 13.96 4.22 -10.28
C ALA A 123 15.28 3.91 -9.56
N GLU A 124 15.98 4.93 -9.07
CA GLU A 124 17.19 4.77 -8.23
C GLU A 124 16.83 4.47 -6.76
N GLY A 125 15.64 4.83 -6.29
CA GLY A 125 15.23 4.67 -4.88
C GLY A 125 15.52 5.89 -3.99
N HIS A 126 15.79 7.06 -4.60
CA HIS A 126 15.96 8.34 -3.91
C HIS A 126 14.60 9.01 -3.64
N PHE A 127 13.79 8.39 -2.77
CA PHE A 127 12.42 8.83 -2.50
C PHE A 127 12.35 10.22 -1.85
N LEU A 128 13.25 10.57 -0.93
CA LEU A 128 13.23 11.89 -0.29
C LEU A 128 13.56 12.99 -1.29
N LEU A 129 14.51 12.74 -2.20
CA LEU A 129 14.85 13.68 -3.28
C LEU A 129 13.72 13.81 -4.30
N ALA A 130 13.08 12.69 -4.68
CA ALA A 130 11.92 12.69 -5.55
C ALA A 130 10.76 13.50 -4.93
N ALA A 131 10.48 13.31 -3.63
CA ALA A 131 9.47 14.07 -2.90
C ALA A 131 9.78 15.58 -2.92
N TYR A 132 11.04 15.95 -2.68
CA TYR A 132 11.49 17.34 -2.73
C TYR A 132 11.24 17.97 -4.12
N LEU A 133 11.65 17.27 -5.18
CA LEU A 133 11.51 17.77 -6.54
C LEU A 133 10.03 17.87 -6.95
N CYS A 134 9.18 16.88 -6.61
CA CYS A 134 7.73 16.98 -6.82
C CYS A 134 7.11 18.21 -6.15
N GLY A 135 7.48 18.51 -4.90
CA GLY A 135 7.01 19.71 -4.20
C GLY A 135 7.49 21.01 -4.85
N SER A 136 8.72 21.02 -5.36
CA SER A 136 9.27 22.16 -6.11
C SER A 136 8.52 22.38 -7.42
N ILE A 137 8.19 21.31 -8.16
CA ILE A 137 7.39 21.38 -9.39
C ILE A 137 5.98 21.90 -9.09
N LEU A 138 5.32 21.34 -8.06
CA LEU A 138 3.94 21.71 -7.68
C LEU A 138 3.81 23.17 -7.21
N THR A 139 4.88 23.78 -6.70
CA THR A 139 4.90 25.18 -6.27
C THR A 139 5.44 26.14 -7.33
N SER A 140 5.87 25.62 -8.47
CA SER A 140 6.39 26.40 -9.59
C SER A 140 5.29 26.86 -10.54
N SER A 141 5.62 27.78 -11.43
CA SER A 141 4.74 28.17 -12.54
C SER A 141 4.78 27.20 -13.73
N LEU A 142 5.45 26.05 -13.62
CA LEU A 142 5.58 25.07 -14.70
C LEU A 142 4.31 24.24 -14.91
N VAL A 143 3.47 24.11 -13.86
CA VAL A 143 2.27 23.28 -13.89
C VAL A 143 1.03 24.15 -14.02
N SER A 144 0.16 23.81 -14.99
CA SER A 144 -1.13 24.48 -15.11
C SER A 144 -2.07 24.02 -13.99
N PRO A 145 -2.82 24.92 -13.32
CA PRO A 145 -3.83 24.56 -12.33
C PRO A 145 -4.95 23.67 -12.89
N THR A 146 -5.16 23.69 -14.22
CA THR A 146 -6.17 22.87 -14.90
C THR A 146 -5.66 21.50 -15.32
N ASP A 147 -4.34 21.25 -15.28
CA ASP A 147 -3.76 19.93 -15.57
C ASP A 147 -3.87 19.02 -14.34
N ILE A 148 -5.10 18.63 -14.03
CA ILE A 148 -5.41 17.87 -12.82
C ILE A 148 -4.71 16.51 -12.77
N LYS A 149 -4.47 15.88 -13.93
CA LYS A 149 -3.79 14.59 -14.00
C LYS A 149 -2.36 14.72 -13.52
N LEU A 150 -1.62 15.70 -14.05
CA LEU A 150 -0.25 15.95 -13.60
C LEU A 150 -0.20 16.39 -12.13
N VAL A 151 -1.11 17.27 -11.71
CA VAL A 151 -1.16 17.76 -10.32
C VAL A 151 -1.38 16.62 -9.34
N PHE A 152 -2.40 15.77 -9.56
CA PHE A 152 -2.64 14.60 -8.72
C PHE A 152 -1.52 13.55 -8.86
N GLY A 153 -0.94 13.42 -10.06
CA GLY A 153 0.27 12.68 -10.40
C GLY A 153 1.42 12.96 -9.44
N LEU A 154 1.89 14.20 -9.48
CA LEU A 154 2.99 14.70 -8.67
C LEU A 154 2.66 14.69 -7.17
N PHE A 155 1.42 15.03 -6.81
CA PHE A 155 1.01 15.05 -5.41
C PHE A 155 0.99 13.65 -4.80
N TYR A 156 0.46 12.66 -5.52
CA TYR A 156 0.54 11.25 -5.13
C TYR A 156 1.98 10.79 -4.96
N THR A 157 2.83 11.04 -5.96
CA THR A 157 4.24 10.64 -5.92
C THR A 157 4.95 11.26 -4.73
N ARG A 158 4.72 12.55 -4.44
CA ARG A 158 5.28 13.20 -3.26
C ARG A 158 4.84 12.52 -1.97
N LEU A 159 3.54 12.31 -1.78
CA LEU A 159 3.01 11.69 -0.56
C LEU A 159 3.53 10.26 -0.36
N ALA A 160 3.55 9.46 -1.43
CA ALA A 160 4.06 8.09 -1.40
C ALA A 160 5.56 8.06 -1.07
N CYS A 161 6.35 8.95 -1.66
CA CYS A 161 7.77 9.08 -1.37
C CYS A 161 8.06 9.52 0.07
N LEU A 162 7.22 10.40 0.63
CA LEU A 162 7.31 10.77 2.04
C LEU A 162 7.00 9.57 2.96
N GLU A 163 6.01 8.73 2.65
CA GLU A 163 5.80 7.49 3.41
C GLU A 163 7.00 6.53 3.30
N LEU A 164 7.50 6.30 2.08
CA LEU A 164 8.61 5.37 1.82
C LEU A 164 9.94 5.82 2.45
N SER A 165 10.13 7.14 2.64
CA SER A 165 11.29 7.71 3.32
C SER A 165 11.12 7.88 4.83
N GLY A 166 10.02 7.40 5.42
CA GLY A 166 9.77 7.46 6.87
C GLY A 166 9.16 8.77 7.37
N HIS A 167 8.74 9.68 6.48
CA HIS A 167 8.14 10.97 6.78
C HIS A 167 6.60 10.93 6.74
N ALA A 168 5.98 9.84 7.23
CA ALA A 168 4.53 9.62 7.15
C ALA A 168 3.71 10.73 7.85
N ILE A 169 4.24 11.36 8.90
CA ILE A 169 3.57 12.49 9.58
C ILE A 169 3.48 13.71 8.67
N LEU A 170 4.55 14.03 7.91
CA LEU A 170 4.53 15.12 6.94
C LEU A 170 3.54 14.80 5.82
N ALA A 171 3.59 13.58 5.26
CA ALA A 171 2.61 13.13 4.27
C ALA A 171 1.15 13.26 4.78
N ALA A 172 0.91 12.91 6.04
CA ALA A 172 -0.39 13.06 6.68
C ALA A 172 -0.82 14.52 6.88
N GLN A 173 0.11 15.45 7.08
CA GLN A 173 -0.18 16.88 7.14
C GLN A 173 -0.49 17.45 5.77
N GLU A 174 0.31 17.11 4.75
CA GLU A 174 0.14 17.59 3.38
C GLU A 174 -1.13 17.03 2.75
N SER A 175 -1.48 15.77 2.99
CA SER A 175 -2.69 15.15 2.46
C SER A 175 -3.99 15.82 2.90
N LYS A 176 -3.97 16.62 3.98
CA LYS A 176 -5.13 17.43 4.41
C LYS A 176 -5.53 18.47 3.37
N ALA A 177 -4.63 18.84 2.46
CA ALA A 177 -4.95 19.73 1.36
C ALA A 177 -6.00 19.16 0.39
N LEU A 178 -6.22 17.84 0.38
CA LEU A 178 -7.32 17.20 -0.37
C LEU A 178 -8.69 17.37 0.29
N GLU A 179 -8.75 17.94 1.50
CA GLU A 179 -9.99 18.17 2.24
C GLU A 179 -10.91 16.94 2.25
N ASP A 180 -12.15 17.10 1.77
CA ASP A 180 -13.16 16.05 1.68
C ASP A 180 -13.25 15.48 0.26
N LEU A 181 -12.67 14.29 0.06
CA LEU A 181 -12.71 13.56 -1.20
C LEU A 181 -14.13 13.12 -1.61
N THR A 182 -15.11 13.14 -0.70
CA THR A 182 -16.51 12.85 -1.02
C THR A 182 -17.25 14.06 -1.59
N SER A 183 -16.61 15.24 -1.60
CA SER A 183 -17.17 16.48 -2.14
C SER A 183 -17.52 16.36 -3.63
N ALA A 184 -18.65 16.96 -4.02
CA ALA A 184 -19.09 17.05 -5.42
C ALA A 184 -18.06 17.72 -6.35
N PHE A 185 -17.08 18.46 -5.78
CA PHE A 185 -15.96 19.01 -6.53
C PHE A 185 -15.21 17.93 -7.32
N TYR A 186 -14.96 16.78 -6.70
CA TYR A 186 -14.15 15.69 -7.26
C TYR A 186 -14.91 14.78 -8.23
N TYR A 187 -16.20 15.00 -8.42
CA TYR A 187 -17.02 14.20 -9.33
C TYR A 187 -17.35 14.98 -10.61
N VAL A 188 -17.27 14.28 -11.74
CA VAL A 188 -17.59 14.81 -13.07
C VAL A 188 -18.54 13.84 -13.78
N ASP A 189 -19.55 14.39 -14.47
CA ASP A 189 -20.49 13.61 -15.27
C ASP A 189 -20.01 13.54 -16.73
N LEU A 190 -19.49 12.39 -17.13
CA LEU A 190 -18.89 12.19 -18.47
C LEU A 190 -19.94 12.01 -19.58
N ASN A 191 -21.21 11.81 -19.25
CA ASN A 191 -22.26 11.56 -20.24
C ASN A 191 -22.86 12.84 -20.86
N HIS A 192 -22.45 14.02 -20.40
CA HIS A 192 -23.07 15.29 -20.79
C HIS A 192 -22.88 15.65 -22.28
N ASP A 193 -21.88 15.08 -22.97
CA ASP A 193 -21.57 15.40 -24.37
C ASP A 193 -22.48 14.72 -25.41
N THR A 194 -23.35 13.79 -24.99
CA THR A 194 -24.29 13.13 -25.92
C THR A 194 -25.68 13.78 -25.98
N ALA A 195 -25.97 14.74 -25.10
CA ALA A 195 -27.26 15.42 -25.02
C ALA A 195 -27.16 16.87 -25.49
N SER A 196 -26.80 17.07 -26.77
CA SER A 196 -26.96 18.36 -27.44
C SER A 196 -28.39 18.65 -27.91
N ASP A 197 -29.39 17.88 -27.45
CA ASP A 197 -30.80 18.15 -27.74
C ASP A 197 -31.58 18.48 -26.47
N ASN A 198 -32.26 19.63 -26.53
CA ASN A 198 -32.96 20.33 -25.46
C ASN A 198 -34.19 19.57 -24.92
N THR A 199 -33.99 18.43 -24.27
CA THR A 199 -35.00 17.81 -23.40
C THR A 199 -34.37 17.38 -22.09
N PRO A 200 -34.84 17.87 -20.93
CA PRO A 200 -34.37 17.43 -19.63
C PRO A 200 -34.97 16.05 -19.34
N ASP A 201 -34.42 15.01 -19.96
CA ASP A 201 -34.82 13.65 -19.67
C ASP A 201 -34.18 13.24 -18.34
N GLN A 202 -34.98 13.31 -17.26
CA GLN A 202 -34.59 13.00 -15.88
C GLN A 202 -34.25 11.51 -15.65
N ASN A 203 -34.15 10.71 -16.71
CA ASN A 203 -34.07 9.24 -16.67
C ASN A 203 -32.73 8.65 -17.11
N HIS A 204 -31.77 9.46 -17.56
CA HIS A 204 -30.42 8.94 -17.82
C HIS A 204 -29.61 8.87 -16.51
N PRO A 205 -29.04 7.70 -16.16
CA PRO A 205 -28.21 7.59 -14.97
C PRO A 205 -26.97 8.48 -15.15
N LYS A 206 -26.79 9.46 -14.25
CA LYS A 206 -25.57 10.29 -14.22
C LYS A 206 -24.38 9.41 -13.90
N HIS A 207 -23.44 9.30 -14.81
CA HIS A 207 -22.21 8.54 -14.59
C HIS A 207 -21.15 9.48 -14.02
N LEU A 208 -21.26 9.71 -12.71
CA LEU A 208 -20.28 10.47 -11.96
C LEU A 208 -18.99 9.64 -11.85
N ARG A 209 -17.90 10.13 -12.46
CA ARG A 209 -16.54 9.62 -12.27
C ARG A 209 -15.75 10.53 -11.35
N HIS A 210 -14.92 9.91 -10.52
CA HIS A 210 -14.02 10.61 -9.62
C HIS A 210 -12.77 11.07 -10.37
N ILE A 211 -12.39 12.34 -10.25
CA ILE A 211 -11.23 12.90 -10.96
C ILE A 211 -9.89 12.56 -10.29
N VAL A 212 -9.91 12.31 -8.97
CA VAL A 212 -8.69 11.93 -8.24
C VAL A 212 -8.37 10.45 -8.53
N PRO A 213 -7.14 10.13 -8.95
CA PRO A 213 -6.70 8.76 -9.20
C PRO A 213 -6.94 7.82 -8.01
N TRP A 214 -7.34 6.58 -8.29
CA TRP A 214 -7.58 5.55 -7.27
C TRP A 214 -6.41 5.38 -6.29
N PRO A 215 -5.13 5.29 -6.72
CA PRO A 215 -4.02 5.15 -5.79
C PRO A 215 -3.93 6.31 -4.78
N LEU A 216 -4.19 7.54 -5.23
CA LEU A 216 -4.20 8.72 -4.37
C LEU A 216 -5.36 8.70 -3.38
N ARG A 217 -6.54 8.24 -3.78
CA ARG A 217 -7.68 8.07 -2.86
C ARG A 217 -7.39 7.06 -1.75
N VAL A 218 -6.83 5.91 -2.11
CA VAL A 218 -6.46 4.86 -1.14
C VAL A 218 -5.37 5.36 -0.19
N LEU A 219 -4.34 6.04 -0.72
CA LEU A 219 -3.28 6.65 0.06
C LEU A 219 -3.82 7.73 1.02
N ALA A 220 -4.70 8.61 0.55
CA ALA A 220 -5.30 9.66 1.35
C ALA A 220 -6.08 9.10 2.54
N VAL A 221 -6.83 8.01 2.39
CA VAL A 221 -7.54 7.37 3.52
C VAL A 221 -6.56 6.95 4.63
N ARG A 222 -5.42 6.35 4.28
CA ARG A 222 -4.37 5.97 5.24
C ARG A 222 -3.73 7.21 5.88
N LEU A 223 -3.34 8.19 5.08
CA LEU A 223 -2.68 9.39 5.58
C LEU A 223 -3.58 10.25 6.48
N GLN A 224 -4.87 10.34 6.16
CA GLN A 224 -5.84 11.02 7.02
C GLN A 224 -6.02 10.27 8.35
N SER A 225 -6.06 8.94 8.36
CA SER A 225 -6.16 8.17 9.62
C SER A 225 -4.94 8.43 10.52
N ILE A 226 -3.73 8.46 9.95
CA ILE A 226 -2.49 8.84 10.64
C ILE A 226 -2.57 10.29 11.14
N GLY A 227 -2.97 11.22 10.28
CA GLY A 227 -3.00 12.66 10.58
C GLY A 227 -4.03 13.08 11.63
N PHE A 228 -5.08 12.29 11.81
CA PHE A 228 -6.06 12.45 12.89
C PHE A 228 -5.79 11.55 14.10
N GLY A 229 -4.87 10.58 13.98
CA GLY A 229 -4.61 9.57 15.00
C GLY A 229 -5.82 8.66 15.28
N ASP A 230 -6.68 8.44 14.27
CA ASP A 230 -7.92 7.67 14.40
C ASP A 230 -8.00 6.57 13.33
N SER A 231 -7.64 5.35 13.73
CA SER A 231 -7.68 4.16 12.86
C SER A 231 -9.09 3.81 12.39
N ARG A 232 -10.15 4.17 13.14
CA ARG A 232 -11.54 3.91 12.74
C ARG A 232 -11.93 4.69 11.50
N ARG A 233 -11.42 5.92 11.35
CA ARG A 233 -11.63 6.73 10.14
C ARG A 233 -10.98 6.10 8.92
N GLY A 234 -9.79 5.53 9.09
CA GLY A 234 -9.12 4.77 8.04
C GLY A 234 -9.96 3.58 7.59
N ILE A 235 -10.45 2.78 8.54
CA ILE A 235 -11.33 1.64 8.24
C ILE A 235 -12.61 2.11 7.53
N GLY A 236 -13.28 3.14 8.05
CA GLY A 236 -14.49 3.70 7.45
C GLY A 236 -14.28 4.14 6.00
N GLY A 237 -13.20 4.88 5.72
CA GLY A 237 -12.87 5.31 4.36
C GLY A 237 -12.58 4.15 3.40
N LEU A 238 -11.92 3.08 3.87
CA LEU A 238 -11.70 1.87 3.06
C LEU A 238 -13.01 1.15 2.72
N TYR A 239 -13.96 1.08 3.66
CA TYR A 239 -15.30 0.53 3.40
C TYR A 239 -16.11 1.40 2.43
N GLU A 240 -16.00 2.72 2.51
CA GLU A 240 -16.66 3.64 1.57
C GLU A 240 -16.13 3.46 0.13
N LEU A 241 -14.80 3.40 -0.03
CA LEU A 241 -14.18 3.06 -1.31
C LEU A 241 -14.57 1.66 -1.79
N GLY A 242 -14.70 0.69 -0.88
CA GLY A 242 -15.18 -0.65 -1.19
C GLY A 242 -16.62 -0.69 -1.69
N LEU A 243 -17.50 0.15 -1.11
CA LEU A 243 -18.89 0.33 -1.58
C LEU A 243 -18.94 1.01 -2.96
N GLU A 244 -18.06 1.96 -3.24
CA GLU A 244 -17.90 2.51 -4.59
C GLU A 244 -17.49 1.42 -5.57
N ALA A 245 -16.40 0.69 -5.30
CA ALA A 245 -15.94 -0.39 -6.17
C ALA A 245 -17.04 -1.45 -6.42
N TRP A 246 -17.76 -1.84 -5.37
CA TRP A 246 -18.87 -2.79 -5.50
C TRP A 246 -19.99 -2.25 -6.41
N ARG A 247 -20.36 -0.97 -6.25
CA ARG A 247 -21.36 -0.32 -7.12
C ARG A 247 -20.90 -0.30 -8.58
N GLU A 248 -19.62 -0.02 -8.84
CA GLU A 248 -19.07 -0.02 -10.20
C GLU A 248 -19.11 -1.42 -10.83
N ILE A 249 -18.73 -2.47 -10.09
CA ILE A 249 -18.75 -3.85 -10.61
C ILE A 249 -20.17 -4.29 -10.98
N MET A 250 -21.17 -3.90 -10.20
CA MET A 250 -22.57 -4.25 -10.43
C MET A 250 -23.21 -3.48 -11.60
N ARG A 251 -22.50 -2.55 -12.22
CA ARG A 251 -23.00 -1.83 -13.40
C ARG A 251 -23.08 -2.79 -14.61
N PRO A 252 -24.24 -2.91 -15.26
CA PRO A 252 -24.39 -3.81 -16.39
C PRO A 252 -23.57 -3.37 -17.61
N GLU A 253 -23.40 -2.06 -17.84
CA GLU A 253 -22.72 -1.47 -19.00
C GLU A 253 -21.19 -1.45 -18.90
N LEU A 254 -20.61 -1.84 -17.77
CA LEU A 254 -19.16 -1.75 -17.54
C LEU A 254 -18.39 -2.81 -18.35
N SER A 255 -17.31 -2.38 -19.03
CA SER A 255 -16.47 -3.25 -19.85
C SER A 255 -15.87 -4.39 -19.02
N ARG A 256 -15.53 -5.51 -19.68
CA ARG A 256 -14.88 -6.66 -19.02
C ARG A 256 -13.55 -6.25 -18.37
N ASP A 257 -12.76 -5.43 -19.04
CA ASP A 257 -11.44 -5.02 -18.57
C ASP A 257 -11.55 -4.06 -17.36
N GLU A 258 -12.49 -3.11 -17.42
CA GLU A 258 -12.79 -2.23 -16.28
C GLU A 258 -13.32 -3.04 -15.08
N LYS A 259 -14.16 -4.05 -15.33
CA LYS A 259 -14.66 -4.97 -14.28
C LYS A 259 -13.52 -5.71 -13.59
N ILE A 260 -12.49 -6.15 -14.32
CA ILE A 260 -11.31 -6.81 -13.74
C ILE A 260 -10.58 -5.84 -12.80
N ILE A 261 -10.30 -4.63 -13.26
CA ILE A 261 -9.63 -3.59 -12.45
C ILE A 261 -10.41 -3.30 -11.16
N TRP A 262 -11.74 -3.16 -11.23
CA TRP A 262 -12.55 -2.93 -10.03
C TRP A 262 -12.57 -4.11 -9.06
N LYS A 263 -12.54 -5.35 -9.56
CA LYS A 263 -12.42 -6.55 -8.72
C LYS A 263 -11.06 -6.61 -8.01
N GLU A 264 -9.98 -6.28 -8.71
CA GLU A 264 -8.63 -6.20 -8.13
C GLU A 264 -8.56 -5.13 -7.04
N ARG A 265 -9.10 -3.94 -7.31
CA ARG A 265 -9.23 -2.85 -6.32
C ARG A 265 -9.99 -3.29 -5.07
N LEU A 266 -11.11 -3.99 -5.25
CA LEU A 266 -11.93 -4.48 -4.15
C LEU A 266 -11.17 -5.53 -3.31
N ALA A 267 -10.40 -6.41 -3.96
CA ALA A 267 -9.57 -7.41 -3.28
C ALA A 267 -8.44 -6.76 -2.46
N ASP A 268 -7.72 -5.79 -3.05
CA ASP A 268 -6.67 -5.01 -2.36
C ASP A 268 -7.23 -4.22 -1.15
N LEU A 269 -8.38 -3.56 -1.32
CA LEU A 269 -9.07 -2.89 -0.20
C LEU A 269 -9.46 -3.86 0.92
N GLY A 270 -9.84 -5.09 0.59
CA GLY A 270 -10.13 -6.13 1.57
C GLY A 270 -8.92 -6.44 2.46
N ILE A 271 -7.74 -6.63 1.85
CA ILE A 271 -6.47 -6.86 2.57
C ILE A 271 -6.10 -5.63 3.42
N ARG A 272 -6.18 -4.41 2.85
CA ARG A 272 -5.87 -3.16 3.57
C ARG A 272 -6.81 -2.94 4.76
N SER A 273 -8.09 -3.29 4.63
CA SER A 273 -9.08 -3.18 5.70
C SER A 273 -8.75 -4.14 6.85
N VAL A 274 -8.34 -5.37 6.55
CA VAL A 274 -7.86 -6.31 7.57
C VAL A 274 -6.59 -5.79 8.24
N ASN A 275 -5.63 -5.27 7.48
CA ASN A 275 -4.43 -4.66 8.06
C ASN A 275 -4.76 -3.50 9.01
N ALA A 276 -5.70 -2.62 8.63
CA ALA A 276 -6.16 -1.53 9.49
C ALA A 276 -6.88 -2.03 10.77
N LEU A 277 -7.61 -3.14 10.69
CA LEU A 277 -8.21 -3.79 11.87
C LEU A 277 -7.13 -4.38 12.81
N VAL A 278 -6.07 -4.95 12.25
CA VAL A 278 -4.90 -5.44 13.00
C VAL A 278 -4.17 -4.29 13.67
N GLU A 279 -3.92 -3.18 12.97
CA GLU A 279 -3.33 -1.95 13.54
C GLU A 279 -4.19 -1.37 14.68
N MET A 280 -5.52 -1.49 14.59
CA MET A 280 -6.46 -1.09 15.65
C MET A 280 -6.50 -2.08 16.83
N GLY A 281 -5.97 -3.29 16.68
CA GLY A 281 -6.03 -4.37 17.67
C GLY A 281 -7.36 -5.13 17.73
N ASP A 282 -8.24 -4.98 16.74
CA ASP A 282 -9.49 -5.77 16.62
C ASP A 282 -9.23 -7.05 15.80
N TYR A 283 -8.53 -7.99 16.44
CA TYR A 283 -8.13 -9.26 15.84
C TYR A 283 -9.34 -10.15 15.51
N ASP A 284 -10.44 -10.08 16.28
CA ASP A 284 -11.65 -10.87 16.04
C ASP A 284 -12.36 -10.46 14.75
N SER A 285 -12.49 -9.15 14.52
CA SER A 285 -13.04 -8.63 13.27
C SER A 285 -12.06 -8.82 12.11
N ALA A 286 -10.75 -8.66 12.34
CA ALA A 286 -9.73 -8.95 11.34
C ALA A 286 -9.81 -10.41 10.87
N LYS A 287 -9.81 -11.37 11.79
CA LYS A 287 -9.93 -12.81 11.52
C LYS A 287 -11.19 -13.12 10.72
N ARG A 288 -12.36 -12.66 11.18
CA ARG A 288 -13.63 -12.89 10.47
C ARG A 288 -13.62 -12.29 9.06
N SER A 289 -13.11 -11.09 8.89
CA SER A 289 -13.03 -10.45 7.58
C SER A 289 -12.08 -11.19 6.64
N LEU A 290 -10.94 -11.66 7.15
CA LEU A 290 -9.94 -12.38 6.38
C LEU A 290 -10.40 -13.77 5.92
N HIS A 291 -11.15 -14.49 6.78
CA HIS A 291 -11.82 -15.75 6.42
C HIS A 291 -12.84 -15.56 5.30
N ASN A 292 -13.60 -14.46 5.33
CA ASN A 292 -14.59 -14.17 4.30
C ASN A 292 -13.99 -13.60 3.01
N LEU A 293 -12.75 -13.09 3.07
CA LEU A 293 -12.08 -12.49 1.92
C LEU A 293 -11.69 -13.58 0.91
N ARG A 294 -12.30 -13.57 -0.27
CA ARG A 294 -11.92 -14.47 -1.35
C ARG A 294 -10.75 -13.90 -2.15
N THR A 295 -9.68 -14.66 -2.23
CA THR A 295 -8.52 -14.41 -3.09
C THR A 295 -8.61 -15.34 -4.31
N SER A 296 -9.66 -15.19 -5.12
CA SER A 296 -9.85 -16.03 -6.31
C SER A 296 -9.08 -15.47 -7.52
N GLY A 297 -8.42 -16.35 -8.27
CA GLY A 297 -7.62 -16.02 -9.46
C GLY A 297 -6.11 -16.26 -9.28
N LYS A 298 -5.40 -16.56 -10.39
CA LYS A 298 -3.93 -16.64 -10.44
C LYS A 298 -3.26 -15.26 -10.43
N ALA A 299 -3.97 -14.22 -10.90
CA ALA A 299 -3.50 -12.84 -10.86
C ALA A 299 -3.39 -12.25 -9.44
N ASN A 300 -3.67 -13.05 -8.40
CA ASN A 300 -3.79 -12.58 -7.02
C ASN A 300 -2.83 -13.28 -6.05
N ASP A 301 -1.74 -13.88 -6.55
CA ASP A 301 -0.77 -14.63 -5.75
C ASP A 301 -0.14 -13.75 -4.66
N GLU A 302 0.12 -12.46 -4.94
CA GLU A 302 0.57 -11.51 -3.93
C GLU A 302 -0.44 -11.33 -2.79
N ASN A 303 -1.74 -11.17 -3.10
CA ASN A 303 -2.77 -11.03 -2.06
C ASN A 303 -3.03 -12.35 -1.31
N LYS A 304 -2.79 -13.52 -1.92
CA LYS A 304 -2.80 -14.80 -1.21
C LYS A 304 -1.67 -14.85 -0.18
N LEU A 305 -0.45 -14.49 -0.57
CA LEU A 305 0.68 -14.42 0.35
C LEU A 305 0.41 -13.42 1.47
N ARG A 306 -0.06 -12.20 1.14
CA ARG A 306 -0.45 -11.19 2.15
C ARG A 306 -1.55 -11.71 3.08
N LYS A 307 -2.55 -12.42 2.56
CA LYS A 307 -3.61 -13.07 3.36
C LYS A 307 -3.03 -14.11 4.31
N ALA A 308 -2.14 -14.97 3.83
CA ALA A 308 -1.50 -16.00 4.64
C ALA A 308 -0.63 -15.40 5.75
N LEU A 309 0.16 -14.37 5.44
CA LEU A 309 0.97 -13.63 6.41
C LEU A 309 0.11 -12.92 7.46
N LEU A 310 -1.03 -12.32 7.06
CA LEU A 310 -1.97 -11.72 8.00
C LEU A 310 -2.58 -12.75 8.97
N PHE A 311 -2.92 -13.95 8.50
CA PHE A 311 -3.36 -15.03 9.39
C PHE A 311 -2.28 -15.40 10.42
N LEU A 312 -1.02 -15.50 10.00
CA LEU A 312 0.10 -15.74 10.92
C LEU A 312 0.24 -14.61 11.95
N VAL A 313 0.16 -13.34 11.52
CA VAL A 313 0.25 -12.17 12.42
C VAL A 313 -0.91 -12.12 13.42
N ILE A 314 -2.11 -12.53 13.01
CA ILE A 314 -3.29 -12.62 13.89
C ILE A 314 -3.19 -13.82 14.86
N GLY A 315 -2.30 -14.79 14.57
CA GLY A 315 -2.17 -16.04 15.32
C GLY A 315 -3.18 -17.12 14.91
N ASP A 316 -3.79 -16.98 13.73
CA ASP A 316 -4.74 -17.95 13.19
C ASP A 316 -4.03 -18.97 12.28
N LEU A 317 -3.36 -19.92 12.92
CA LEU A 317 -2.50 -20.89 12.24
C LEU A 317 -3.28 -21.82 11.29
N ASP A 318 -4.52 -22.15 11.65
CA ASP A 318 -5.41 -22.98 10.83
C ASP A 318 -5.74 -22.28 9.50
N GLY A 319 -6.14 -21.00 9.57
CA GLY A 319 -6.44 -20.20 8.38
C GLY A 319 -5.21 -19.97 7.51
N ALA A 320 -4.02 -19.79 8.11
CA ALA A 320 -2.78 -19.72 7.35
C ALA A 320 -2.50 -21.04 6.60
N GLY A 321 -2.67 -22.19 7.27
CA GLY A 321 -2.47 -23.51 6.69
C GLY A 321 -3.40 -23.81 5.52
N GLU A 322 -4.66 -23.39 5.59
CA GLU A 322 -5.62 -23.50 4.48
C GLU A 322 -5.13 -22.74 3.24
N VAL A 323 -4.70 -21.49 3.40
CA VAL A 323 -4.23 -20.65 2.28
C VAL A 323 -2.94 -21.20 1.66
N PHE A 324 -1.97 -21.60 2.49
CA PHE A 324 -0.75 -22.22 1.98
C PHE A 324 -1.02 -23.58 1.32
N GLY A 325 -2.01 -24.35 1.80
CA GLY A 325 -2.42 -25.61 1.18
C GLY A 325 -2.88 -25.47 -0.29
N GLU A 326 -3.44 -24.31 -0.64
CA GLU A 326 -3.87 -23.97 -2.00
C GLU A 326 -2.78 -23.34 -2.87
N SER A 327 -1.63 -22.98 -2.28
CA SER A 327 -0.52 -22.26 -2.91
C SER A 327 0.41 -23.19 -3.73
N ASP A 328 1.38 -22.62 -4.45
CA ASP A 328 2.36 -23.41 -5.18
C ASP A 328 3.36 -24.12 -4.22
N GLU A 329 4.13 -25.08 -4.72
CA GLU A 329 5.07 -25.85 -3.88
C GLU A 329 6.17 -24.97 -3.27
N ASN A 330 6.49 -23.84 -3.90
CA ASN A 330 7.50 -22.90 -3.43
C ASN A 330 7.01 -22.11 -2.21
N GLU A 331 5.80 -21.57 -2.28
CA GLU A 331 5.14 -20.84 -1.20
C GLU A 331 4.77 -21.79 -0.05
N LYS A 332 4.32 -23.01 -0.37
CA LYS A 332 4.09 -24.08 0.61
C LYS A 332 5.35 -24.41 1.41
N ALA A 333 6.51 -24.43 0.76
CA ALA A 333 7.77 -24.72 1.43
C ALA A 333 8.15 -23.64 2.46
N LEU A 334 7.69 -22.39 2.28
CA LEU A 334 7.87 -21.31 3.24
C LEU A 334 6.95 -21.44 4.45
N PHE A 335 5.78 -22.08 4.31
CA PHE A 335 4.78 -22.15 5.37
C PHE A 335 5.30 -22.83 6.63
N LYS A 336 5.91 -24.01 6.47
CA LYS A 336 6.34 -24.85 7.60
C LYS A 336 7.28 -24.09 8.55
N PRO A 337 8.41 -23.51 8.08
CA PRO A 337 9.28 -22.77 8.98
C PRO A 337 8.65 -21.47 9.52
N LEU A 338 7.78 -20.80 8.75
CA LEU A 338 7.04 -19.63 9.25
C LEU A 338 6.05 -20.00 10.37
N LEU A 339 5.40 -21.15 10.26
CA LEU A 339 4.51 -21.69 11.29
C LEU A 339 5.30 -21.99 12.57
N SER A 340 6.45 -22.70 12.45
CA SER A 340 7.33 -22.96 13.58
C SER A 340 7.81 -21.68 14.26
N MET A 341 8.11 -20.62 13.49
CA MET A 341 8.41 -19.30 14.06
C MET A 341 7.22 -18.67 14.78
N ALA A 342 6.02 -18.74 14.20
CA ALA A 342 4.79 -18.17 14.79
C ALA A 342 4.40 -18.87 16.11
N GLU A 343 4.68 -20.17 16.24
CA GLU A 343 4.49 -20.94 17.47
C GLU A 343 5.59 -20.72 18.52
N GLY A 344 6.66 -20.00 18.17
CA GLY A 344 7.84 -19.81 19.03
C GLY A 344 8.80 -21.00 19.05
N ASN A 345 8.60 -21.99 18.17
CA ASN A 345 9.44 -23.18 18.00
C ASN A 345 10.68 -22.87 17.13
N TYR A 346 11.49 -21.89 17.55
CA TYR A 346 12.63 -21.40 16.75
C TYR A 346 13.68 -22.46 16.44
N LYS A 347 13.83 -23.49 17.28
CA LYS A 347 14.78 -24.60 17.04
C LYS A 347 14.38 -25.44 15.82
N ASP A 348 13.08 -25.73 15.70
CA ASP A 348 12.55 -26.49 14.57
C ASP A 348 12.59 -25.64 13.30
N ALA A 349 12.26 -24.34 13.43
CA ALA A 349 12.38 -23.39 12.33
C ALA A 349 13.82 -23.30 11.77
N VAL A 350 14.86 -23.35 12.61
CA VAL A 350 16.26 -23.39 12.13
C VAL A 350 16.49 -24.59 11.20
N VAL A 351 16.09 -25.78 11.64
CA VAL A 351 16.26 -27.02 10.87
C VAL A 351 15.49 -26.95 9.55
N GLU A 352 14.27 -26.41 9.59
CA GLU A 352 13.39 -26.29 8.43
C GLU A 352 13.91 -25.28 7.40
N TRP A 353 14.39 -24.11 7.84
CA TRP A 353 15.02 -23.13 6.96
C TRP A 353 16.32 -23.66 6.33
N GLN A 354 17.14 -24.38 7.10
CA GLN A 354 18.36 -25.02 6.58
C GLN A 354 18.02 -26.07 5.52
N ALA A 355 17.07 -26.97 5.82
CA ALA A 355 16.62 -27.99 4.87
C ALA A 355 16.05 -27.37 3.58
N LEU A 356 15.36 -26.22 3.68
CA LEU A 356 14.86 -25.50 2.52
C LEU A 356 16.01 -24.95 1.64
N LEU A 357 17.04 -24.34 2.25
CA LEU A 357 18.21 -23.85 1.54
C LEU A 357 19.01 -24.98 0.87
N GLU A 358 19.11 -26.14 1.52
CA GLU A 358 19.83 -27.30 0.99
C GLU A 358 19.08 -27.99 -0.16
N SER A 359 17.77 -28.14 -0.02
CA SER A 359 16.95 -28.85 -1.00
C SER A 359 16.73 -28.06 -2.28
N GLN A 360 16.80 -26.73 -2.23
CA GLN A 360 16.49 -25.86 -3.36
C GLN A 360 17.49 -24.68 -3.44
N PRO A 361 18.71 -24.94 -3.97
CA PRO A 361 19.71 -23.90 -4.10
C PRO A 361 19.32 -22.87 -5.18
N LYS A 362 19.65 -21.59 -4.96
CA LYS A 362 19.44 -20.45 -5.90
C LYS A 362 17.98 -20.07 -6.15
N ARG A 363 17.13 -20.19 -5.13
CA ARG A 363 15.77 -19.64 -5.20
C ARG A 363 15.80 -18.10 -5.22
N PRO A 364 14.82 -17.45 -5.84
CA PRO A 364 14.73 -15.99 -5.86
C PRO A 364 14.56 -15.37 -4.46
N ASP A 365 14.02 -16.12 -3.50
CA ASP A 365 13.75 -15.72 -2.12
C ASP A 365 14.85 -16.14 -1.12
N GLU A 366 16.02 -16.59 -1.60
CA GLU A 366 17.13 -17.08 -0.77
C GLU A 366 17.57 -16.06 0.29
N ALA A 367 17.61 -14.77 -0.05
CA ALA A 367 17.99 -13.70 0.87
C ALA A 367 17.02 -13.57 2.06
N MET A 368 15.72 -13.70 1.80
CA MET A 368 14.67 -13.70 2.82
C MET A 368 14.76 -14.94 3.71
N ILE A 369 15.01 -16.11 3.12
CA ILE A 369 15.15 -17.37 3.86
C ILE A 369 16.36 -17.28 4.81
N LYS A 370 17.53 -16.84 4.33
CA LYS A 370 18.73 -16.65 5.15
C LYS A 370 18.53 -15.63 6.26
N GLN A 371 17.79 -14.55 5.99
CA GLN A 371 17.42 -13.56 6.99
C GLN A 371 16.58 -14.19 8.12
N ASN A 372 15.52 -14.93 7.77
CA ASN A 372 14.66 -15.58 8.76
C ASN A 372 15.41 -16.66 9.55
N LEU A 373 16.29 -17.43 8.89
CA LEU A 373 17.20 -18.36 9.55
C LEU A 373 18.10 -17.64 10.57
N ALA A 374 18.74 -16.53 10.17
CA ALA A 374 19.59 -15.74 11.05
C ALA A 374 18.82 -15.17 12.25
N VAL A 375 17.55 -14.79 12.07
CA VAL A 375 16.66 -14.41 13.18
C VAL A 375 16.37 -15.60 14.11
N CYS A 376 16.09 -16.79 13.59
CA CYS A 376 15.87 -17.97 14.42
C CYS A 376 17.14 -18.38 15.21
N LEU A 377 18.32 -18.25 14.58
CA LEU A 377 19.62 -18.47 15.24
C LEU A 377 19.85 -17.47 16.37
N LEU A 378 19.44 -16.21 16.18
CA LEU A 378 19.47 -15.19 17.24
C LEU A 378 18.58 -15.61 18.42
N TYR A 379 17.32 -15.99 18.18
CA TYR A 379 16.38 -16.42 19.23
C TYR A 379 16.80 -17.71 19.94
N THR A 380 17.60 -18.56 19.30
CA THR A 380 18.15 -19.79 19.91
C THR A 380 19.51 -19.58 20.58
N GLY A 381 20.03 -18.34 20.61
CA GLY A 381 21.27 -17.98 21.29
C GLY A 381 22.55 -18.20 20.47
N GLN A 382 22.44 -18.56 19.19
CA GLN A 382 23.55 -18.80 18.26
C GLN A 382 24.01 -17.50 17.59
N LEU A 383 24.41 -16.53 18.42
CA LEU A 383 24.72 -15.15 18.01
C LEU A 383 25.79 -15.03 16.91
N ASN A 384 26.86 -15.83 16.99
CA ASN A 384 27.95 -15.77 16.02
C ASN A 384 27.52 -16.26 14.63
N GLU A 385 26.70 -17.30 14.57
CA GLU A 385 26.18 -17.85 13.31
C GLU A 385 25.17 -16.90 12.69
N SER A 386 24.25 -16.37 13.50
CA SER A 386 23.31 -15.32 13.11
C SER A 386 24.03 -14.11 12.50
N ARG A 387 25.06 -13.60 13.20
CA ARG A 387 25.89 -12.50 12.72
C ARG A 387 26.54 -12.82 11.37
N THR A 388 27.16 -13.99 11.25
CA THR A 388 27.87 -14.39 10.03
C THR A 388 26.92 -14.45 8.83
N LEU A 389 25.70 -14.96 9.03
CA LEU A 389 24.69 -15.00 7.97
C LEU A 389 24.24 -13.60 7.55
N PHE A 390 23.93 -12.71 8.50
CA PHE A 390 23.56 -11.33 8.16
C PHE A 390 24.71 -10.59 7.44
N GLU A 391 25.96 -10.72 7.91
CA GLU A 391 27.15 -10.13 7.23
C GLU A 391 27.32 -10.70 5.82
N SER A 392 27.03 -11.99 5.62
CA SER A 392 27.09 -12.61 4.30
C SER A 392 26.04 -12.03 3.33
N LEU A 393 24.84 -11.71 3.83
CA LEU A 393 23.79 -11.08 3.03
C LEU A 393 24.18 -9.65 2.63
N VAL A 394 24.70 -8.87 3.57
CA VAL A 394 25.19 -7.51 3.30
C VAL A 394 26.35 -7.53 2.30
N SER A 395 27.25 -8.51 2.41
CA SER A 395 28.38 -8.70 1.49
C SER A 395 27.94 -9.17 0.10
N ALA A 396 26.73 -9.71 -0.03
CA ALA A 396 26.10 -10.08 -1.30
C ALA A 396 25.20 -8.96 -1.85
N ASP A 397 25.45 -7.71 -1.44
CA ASP A 397 24.72 -6.51 -1.86
C ASP A 397 23.23 -6.49 -1.50
N HIS A 398 22.80 -7.27 -0.49
CA HIS A 398 21.46 -7.14 0.07
C HIS A 398 21.43 -6.09 1.18
N SER A 399 20.39 -5.25 1.18
CA SER A 399 20.21 -4.24 2.23
C SER A 399 18.76 -3.88 2.49
N PHE A 400 17.79 -4.78 2.34
CA PHE A 400 16.40 -4.45 2.72
C PHE A 400 16.28 -4.05 4.21
N SER A 401 15.29 -3.21 4.54
CA SER A 401 15.20 -2.53 5.85
C SER A 401 15.33 -3.47 7.06
N SER A 402 14.64 -4.62 7.04
CA SER A 402 14.71 -5.58 8.16
C SER A 402 16.09 -6.24 8.34
N LEU A 403 16.89 -6.40 7.28
CA LEU A 403 18.28 -6.88 7.38
C LEU A 403 19.15 -5.86 8.12
N ILE A 404 19.09 -4.59 7.74
CA ILE A 404 19.90 -3.54 8.36
C ILE A 404 19.52 -3.34 9.84
N PHE A 405 18.23 -3.34 10.14
CA PHE A 405 17.74 -3.21 11.50
C PHE A 405 18.17 -4.40 12.38
N ASN A 406 18.03 -5.63 11.88
CA ASN A 406 18.43 -6.83 12.60
C ASN A 406 19.95 -6.91 12.75
N MET A 407 20.71 -6.54 11.73
CA MET A 407 22.17 -6.49 11.79
C MET A 407 22.66 -5.50 12.84
N SER A 408 22.06 -4.30 12.89
CA SER A 408 22.34 -3.29 13.91
C SER A 408 22.03 -3.82 15.31
N THR A 409 20.95 -4.58 15.47
CA THR A 409 20.61 -5.27 16.72
C THR A 409 21.67 -6.30 17.12
N VAL A 410 22.14 -7.12 16.18
CA VAL A 410 23.19 -8.11 16.46
C VAL A 410 24.51 -7.43 16.85
N TYR A 411 24.88 -6.30 16.22
CA TYR A 411 26.05 -5.54 16.64
C TYR A 411 25.93 -5.00 18.07
N GLU A 412 24.76 -4.53 18.48
CA GLU A 412 24.50 -4.08 19.86
C GLU A 412 24.61 -5.21 20.88
N LEU A 413 24.18 -6.42 20.52
CA LEU A 413 24.21 -7.59 21.41
C LEU A 413 25.60 -8.24 21.52
N CYS A 414 26.41 -8.16 20.46
CA CYS A 414 27.64 -8.94 20.35
C CYS A 414 28.94 -8.15 20.56
N SER A 415 28.88 -6.82 20.70
CA SER A 415 30.09 -5.99 20.68
C SER A 415 29.95 -4.67 21.42
N ASP A 416 30.92 -4.37 22.29
CA ASP A 416 31.07 -3.04 22.92
C ASP A 416 31.45 -1.94 21.91
N LYS A 417 31.87 -2.34 20.70
CA LYS A 417 32.17 -1.44 19.57
C LYS A 417 31.01 -1.33 18.59
N SER A 418 29.78 -1.62 19.03
CA SER A 418 28.57 -1.61 18.19
C SER A 418 28.42 -0.32 17.38
N GLY A 419 28.67 0.85 17.96
CA GLY A 419 28.61 2.13 17.25
C GLY A 419 29.52 2.21 16.03
N GLN A 420 30.77 1.71 16.13
CA GLN A 420 31.71 1.68 15.00
C GLN A 420 31.27 0.67 13.93
N MET A 421 30.71 -0.47 14.34
CA MET A 421 30.21 -1.49 13.41
C MET A 421 28.97 -1.00 12.66
N LYS A 422 28.05 -0.30 13.33
CA LYS A 422 26.88 0.33 12.72
C LYS A 422 27.28 1.42 11.72
N ALA A 423 28.25 2.27 12.08
CA ALA A 423 28.81 3.24 11.12
C ALA A 423 29.48 2.55 9.91
N GLY A 424 30.24 1.46 10.12
CA GLY A 424 30.81 0.67 9.03
C GLY A 424 29.76 -0.01 8.14
N LEU A 425 28.62 -0.39 8.71
CA LEU A 425 27.48 -0.93 7.96
C LEU A 425 26.88 0.11 7.03
N VAL A 426 26.70 1.35 7.50
CA VAL A 426 26.26 2.48 6.66
C VAL A 426 27.19 2.65 5.46
N GLU A 427 28.51 2.71 5.70
CA GLU A 427 29.52 2.86 4.64
C GLU A 427 29.50 1.70 3.64
N THR A 428 29.15 0.50 4.10
CA THR A 428 29.04 -0.68 3.24
C THR A 428 27.79 -0.60 2.37
N VAL A 429 26.64 -0.29 2.96
CA VAL A 429 25.37 -0.11 2.25
C VAL A 429 25.46 1.02 1.22
N ALA A 430 26.12 2.14 1.56
CA ALA A 430 26.30 3.27 0.66
C ALA A 430 27.10 2.95 -0.62
N ARG A 431 27.90 1.87 -0.60
CA ARG A 431 28.70 1.43 -1.76
C ARG A 431 28.02 0.35 -2.61
N GLN A 432 26.88 -0.17 -2.18
CA GLN A 432 26.16 -1.19 -2.92
C GLN A 432 25.59 -0.62 -4.23
N PRO A 433 25.42 -1.47 -5.27
CA PRO A 433 24.81 -1.04 -6.52
C PRO A 433 23.36 -0.61 -6.32
N ILE A 434 22.96 0.42 -7.08
CA ILE A 434 21.59 0.92 -7.10
C ILE A 434 20.72 -0.11 -7.84
N SER A 435 19.75 -0.68 -7.12
CA SER A 435 18.83 -1.69 -7.64
C SER A 435 17.38 -1.20 -7.78
N GLY A 436 17.08 0.03 -7.34
CA GLY A 436 15.74 0.64 -7.39
C GLY A 436 14.69 0.07 -6.44
N HIS A 437 14.95 -1.10 -5.87
CA HIS A 437 14.04 -1.77 -4.93
C HIS A 437 14.22 -1.33 -3.47
N ALA A 438 15.27 -0.59 -3.18
CA ALA A 438 15.62 -0.18 -1.83
C ALA A 438 15.57 1.34 -1.70
N ASN A 439 14.99 1.83 -0.61
CA ASN A 439 15.12 3.23 -0.24
C ASN A 439 16.61 3.53 -0.01
N LEU A 440 17.18 4.47 -0.76
CA LEU A 440 18.57 4.92 -0.58
C LEU A 440 18.67 6.02 0.47
N ASP A 441 17.59 6.79 0.67
CA ASP A 441 17.50 7.91 1.60
C ASP A 441 17.11 7.42 3.01
N ARG A 442 17.86 6.45 3.54
CA ARG A 442 17.56 5.79 4.82
C ARG A 442 17.92 6.65 6.01
N SER A 443 17.13 6.53 7.06
CA SER A 443 17.31 7.31 8.28
C SER A 443 18.33 6.66 9.23
N ASN A 444 18.85 7.44 10.17
CA ASN A 444 19.65 6.96 11.30
C ASN A 444 18.90 5.89 12.10
N ALA A 445 17.56 5.96 12.16
CA ALA A 445 16.73 4.98 12.87
C ALA A 445 16.83 3.57 12.28
N ASP A 446 16.97 3.44 10.95
CA ASP A 446 17.13 2.14 10.28
C ASP A 446 18.42 1.42 10.73
N PHE A 447 19.46 2.20 11.03
CA PHE A 447 20.76 1.73 11.52
C PHE A 447 20.88 1.79 13.05
N LYS A 448 19.81 2.17 13.77
CA LYS A 448 19.82 2.43 15.22
C LYS A 448 20.95 3.38 15.68
N LEU A 449 21.25 4.43 14.90
CA LEU A 449 22.31 5.41 15.21
C LEU A 449 21.84 6.55 16.11
#